data_AF-A0A969LXB8-F1
#
_entry.id   AF-A0A969LXB8-F1
#
_cell.length_a   1.000
_cell.length_b   1.000
_cell.length_c   1.000
_cell.angle_alpha   90.00
_cell.angle_beta   90.00
_cell.angle_gamma   90.00
#
_symmetry.space_group_name_H-M   'P 1'
#
loop_
_entity.id
_entity.type
_entity.pdbx_description
1 polymer ?
#
loop_
_entity_poly.entity_id
_entity_poly.type
_entity_poly.pdbx_seq_one_letter_code
_entity_poly.pdbx_strand_id
1 'polypeptide(L)'
;MTVLLKQTEQSSEDARLLHNQREQVKQELRRRIQEILQCAKDLPHEECLNEIKTGLLAIQIYCESIEKTFIFIEEKITCGQYDLGGCHQDTATLFRGPNITASVAICVTQRGSLLHRNGSPWTIYRDEGDVNPVSGIGNRE
;
A
#
# COMPACT_ATOMS: atom_id res chain seq x y z
N MET A 1 -14.17 -40.87 -30.26
CA MET A 1 -13.60 -39.55 -30.63
C MET A 1 -13.96 -38.56 -29.53
N THR A 2 -13.37 -38.74 -28.34
CA THR A 2 -13.89 -38.13 -27.08
C THR A 2 -12.80 -37.46 -26.24
N VAL A 3 -11.56 -37.46 -26.73
CA VAL A 3 -10.38 -36.98 -25.98
C VAL A 3 -10.19 -35.46 -26.12
N LEU A 4 -10.64 -34.87 -27.24
CA LEU A 4 -10.47 -33.44 -27.55
C LEU A 4 -11.40 -32.50 -26.76
N LEU A 5 -12.56 -32.97 -26.28
CA LEU A 5 -13.49 -32.14 -25.50
C LEU A 5 -13.10 -32.07 -24.01
N LYS A 6 -12.52 -33.13 -23.45
CA LYS A 6 -12.07 -33.14 -22.04
C LYS A 6 -10.87 -32.22 -21.78
N GLN A 7 -9.98 -32.07 -22.76
CA GLN A 7 -8.78 -31.23 -22.63
C GLN A 7 -9.10 -29.73 -22.57
N THR A 8 -10.18 -29.28 -23.22
CA THR A 8 -10.62 -27.88 -23.20
C THR A 8 -11.36 -27.50 -21.91
N GLU A 9 -12.11 -28.43 -21.31
CA GLU A 9 -12.81 -28.19 -20.04
C GLU A 9 -11.82 -28.14 -18.85
N GLN A 10 -10.88 -29.09 -18.77
CA GLN A 10 -9.83 -29.09 -17.74
C GLN A 10 -8.96 -27.81 -17.77
N SER A 11 -8.57 -27.35 -18.97
CA SER A 11 -7.80 -26.12 -19.14
C SER A 11 -8.57 -24.85 -18.70
N SER A 12 -9.90 -24.86 -18.83
CA SER A 12 -10.76 -23.76 -18.36
C SER A 12 -10.95 -23.77 -16.84
N GLU A 13 -11.06 -24.95 -16.23
CA GLU A 13 -11.18 -25.11 -14.78
C GLU A 13 -9.88 -24.74 -14.05
N ASP A 14 -8.72 -25.15 -14.57
CA ASP A 14 -7.41 -24.77 -14.03
C ASP A 14 -7.19 -23.25 -14.08
N ALA A 15 -7.59 -22.59 -15.16
CA ALA A 15 -7.51 -21.14 -15.29
C ALA A 15 -8.40 -20.40 -14.28
N ARG A 16 -9.62 -20.92 -14.01
CA ARG A 16 -10.53 -20.37 -12.99
C ARG A 16 -9.99 -20.57 -11.58
N LEU A 17 -9.43 -21.74 -11.30
CA LEU A 17 -8.83 -22.06 -10.00
C LEU A 17 -7.64 -21.12 -9.71
N LEU A 18 -6.76 -20.91 -10.69
CA LEU A 18 -5.63 -19.98 -10.61
C LEU A 18 -6.09 -18.52 -10.44
N HIS A 19 -7.16 -18.11 -11.12
CA HIS A 19 -7.73 -16.77 -10.96
C HIS A 19 -8.27 -16.57 -9.54
N ASN A 20 -9.05 -17.53 -9.02
CA ASN A 20 -9.60 -17.47 -7.67
C ASN A 20 -8.50 -17.43 -6.61
N GLN A 21 -7.45 -18.24 -6.75
CA GLN A 21 -6.30 -18.20 -5.84
C GLN A 21 -5.59 -16.84 -5.88
N ARG A 22 -5.41 -16.25 -7.07
CA ARG A 22 -4.80 -14.91 -7.20
C ARG A 22 -5.65 -13.84 -6.52
N GLU A 23 -6.97 -13.88 -6.68
CA GLU A 23 -7.85 -12.91 -6.02
C GLU A 23 -7.89 -13.09 -4.50
N GLN A 24 -7.88 -14.33 -4.00
CA GLN A 24 -7.77 -14.61 -2.56
C GLN A 24 -6.48 -14.04 -1.97
N VAL A 25 -5.33 -14.26 -2.63
CA VAL A 25 -4.05 -13.69 -2.19
C VAL A 25 -4.09 -12.16 -2.20
N LYS A 26 -4.64 -11.54 -3.25
CA LYS A 26 -4.78 -10.08 -3.30
C LYS A 26 -5.66 -9.54 -2.16
N GLN A 27 -6.79 -10.20 -1.87
CA GLN A 27 -7.68 -9.80 -0.78
C GLN A 27 -6.99 -9.93 0.57
N GLU A 28 -6.27 -11.02 0.80
CA GLU A 28 -5.54 -11.25 2.03
C GLU A 28 -4.41 -10.22 2.22
N LEU A 29 -3.68 -9.88 1.16
CA LEU A 29 -2.67 -8.83 1.20
C LEU A 29 -3.28 -7.46 1.50
N ARG A 30 -4.41 -7.11 0.87
CA ARG A 30 -5.12 -5.86 1.18
C ARG A 30 -5.57 -5.82 2.63
N ARG A 31 -6.12 -6.91 3.15
CA ARG A 31 -6.56 -7.03 4.56
C ARG A 31 -5.40 -6.78 5.51
N ARG A 32 -4.26 -7.48 5.31
CA ARG A 32 -3.07 -7.32 6.15
C ARG A 32 -2.52 -5.90 6.11
N ILE A 33 -2.44 -5.29 4.91
CA ILE A 33 -2.01 -3.89 4.78
C ILE A 33 -2.97 -2.97 5.56
N GLN A 34 -4.28 -3.16 5.42
CA GLN A 34 -5.25 -2.35 6.16
C GLN A 34 -5.12 -2.51 7.68
N GLU A 35 -4.88 -3.73 8.17
CA GLU A 35 -4.67 -3.99 9.60
C GLU A 35 -3.43 -3.25 10.13
N ILE A 36 -2.31 -3.32 9.41
CA ILE A 36 -1.08 -2.59 9.74
C ILE A 36 -1.36 -1.08 9.80
N LEU A 37 -2.05 -0.53 8.80
CA LEU A 37 -2.40 0.89 8.77
C LEU A 37 -3.32 1.29 9.91
N GLN A 38 -4.28 0.44 10.30
CA GLN A 38 -5.18 0.70 11.42
C GLN A 38 -4.47 0.66 12.77
N CYS A 39 -3.49 -0.22 12.95
CA CYS A 39 -2.67 -0.24 14.16
C CYS A 39 -1.76 0.99 14.25
N ALA A 40 -1.17 1.41 13.12
CA ALA A 40 -0.16 2.47 13.10
C ALA A 40 -0.72 3.90 13.20
N LYS A 41 -2.01 4.12 12.86
CA LYS A 41 -2.59 5.46 12.69
C LYS A 41 -2.48 6.39 13.92
N ASP A 42 -2.56 5.83 15.13
CA ASP A 42 -2.58 6.59 16.38
C ASP A 42 -1.23 6.56 17.12
N LEU A 43 -0.23 5.92 16.52
CA LEU A 43 1.09 5.78 17.11
C LEU A 43 1.95 7.04 16.87
N PRO A 44 2.84 7.40 17.81
CA PRO A 44 3.84 8.43 17.58
C PRO A 44 4.79 8.01 16.44
N HIS A 45 5.49 8.97 15.84
CA HIS A 45 6.25 8.77 14.60
C HIS A 45 7.17 7.54 14.60
N GLU A 46 8.01 7.36 15.62
CA GLU A 46 8.95 6.25 15.69
C GLU A 46 8.25 4.89 15.82
N GLU A 47 7.20 4.81 16.64
CA GLU A 47 6.39 3.60 16.81
C GLU A 47 5.59 3.30 15.54
N CYS A 48 5.04 4.32 14.89
CA CYS A 48 4.35 4.21 13.60
C CYS A 48 5.28 3.64 12.52
N LEU A 49 6.49 4.19 12.39
CA LEU A 49 7.49 3.66 11.45
C LEU A 49 7.82 2.21 11.73
N ASN A 50 8.03 1.85 13.00
CA ASN A 50 8.36 0.50 13.40
C ASN A 50 7.21 -0.48 13.14
N GLU A 51 5.96 -0.06 13.40
CA GLU A 51 4.75 -0.85 13.16
C GLU A 51 4.55 -1.12 11.66
N ILE A 52 4.65 -0.08 10.82
CA ILE A 52 4.56 -0.22 9.35
C ILE A 52 5.65 -1.17 8.84
N LYS A 53 6.90 -0.96 9.26
CA LYS A 53 8.05 -1.77 8.82
C LYS A 53 7.89 -3.24 9.24
N THR A 54 7.55 -3.48 10.50
CA THR A 54 7.34 -4.83 11.05
C THR A 54 6.19 -5.53 10.34
N GLY A 55 5.09 -4.83 10.10
CA GLY A 55 3.94 -5.34 9.35
C GLY A 55 4.27 -5.72 7.91
N LEU A 56 5.01 -4.87 7.19
CA LEU A 56 5.43 -5.15 5.82
C LEU A 56 6.39 -6.34 5.74
N LEU A 57 7.29 -6.50 6.72
CA LEU A 57 8.13 -7.69 6.85
C LEU A 57 7.29 -8.95 7.11
N ALA A 58 6.26 -8.87 7.94
CA ALA A 58 5.35 -9.98 8.18
C ALA A 58 4.57 -10.38 6.90
N ILE A 59 4.18 -9.41 6.08
CA ILE A 59 3.60 -9.67 4.75
C ILE A 59 4.62 -10.36 3.84
N GLN A 60 5.88 -9.92 3.85
CA GLN A 60 6.94 -10.55 3.07
C GLN A 60 7.10 -12.03 3.46
N ILE A 61 7.18 -12.34 4.76
CA ILE A 61 7.26 -13.72 5.27
C ILE A 61 6.03 -14.54 4.86
N TYR A 62 4.83 -13.95 4.96
CA TYR A 62 3.60 -14.61 4.50
C TYR A 62 3.67 -14.96 3.01
N CYS A 63 4.08 -14.02 2.16
CA CYS A 63 4.23 -14.25 0.72
C CYS A 63 5.24 -15.35 0.43
N GLU A 64 6.38 -15.36 1.11
CA GLU A 64 7.38 -16.43 0.98
C GLU A 64 6.78 -17.81 1.32
N SER A 65 5.94 -17.90 2.37
CA SER A 65 5.28 -19.16 2.76
C SER A 65 4.28 -19.72 1.74
N ILE A 66 3.78 -18.88 0.82
CA ILE A 66 2.87 -19.26 -0.27
C ILE A 66 3.55 -19.22 -1.65
N GLU A 67 4.89 -19.25 -1.68
CA GLU A 67 5.71 -19.20 -2.90
C GLU A 67 5.40 -17.97 -3.76
N LYS A 68 5.16 -16.83 -3.12
CA LYS A 68 5.00 -15.51 -3.73
C LYS A 68 6.10 -14.58 -3.27
N THR A 69 6.32 -13.54 -4.06
CA THR A 69 7.32 -12.51 -3.77
C THR A 69 6.62 -11.21 -3.43
N PHE A 70 6.95 -10.67 -2.27
CA PHE A 70 6.58 -9.31 -1.87
C PHE A 70 7.86 -8.57 -1.50
N ILE A 71 8.14 -7.49 -2.21
CA ILE A 71 9.33 -6.67 -2.00
C ILE A 71 8.85 -5.25 -1.74
N PHE A 72 9.36 -4.65 -0.68
CA PHE A 72 9.23 -3.24 -0.42
C PHE A 72 10.62 -2.63 -0.18
N ILE A 73 10.72 -1.35 -0.44
CA ILE A 73 11.88 -0.51 -0.15
C ILE A 73 11.43 0.61 0.78
N GLU A 74 12.37 1.06 1.60
CA GLU A 74 12.21 2.19 2.51
C GLU A 74 13.04 3.35 1.95
N GLU A 75 12.40 4.49 1.69
CA GLU A 75 13.03 5.66 1.08
C GLU A 75 12.71 6.91 1.90
N LYS A 76 13.74 7.68 2.25
CA LYS A 76 13.55 8.99 2.89
C LYS A 76 13.32 10.04 1.81
N ILE A 77 12.16 10.68 1.88
CA ILE A 77 11.69 11.67 0.91
C ILE A 77 11.35 12.98 1.63
N THR A 78 11.04 14.02 0.85
CA THR A 78 10.39 15.22 1.38
C THR A 78 8.93 15.27 0.95
N CYS A 79 8.08 15.93 1.75
CA CYS A 79 6.65 16.07 1.44
C CYS A 79 6.42 16.75 0.09
N GLY A 80 7.30 17.67 -0.32
CA GLY A 80 7.22 18.36 -1.61
C GLY A 80 7.49 17.47 -2.84
N GLN A 81 8.16 16.32 -2.70
CA GLN A 81 8.44 15.43 -3.83
C GLN A 81 7.20 14.70 -4.35
N TYR A 82 6.22 14.47 -3.48
CA TYR A 82 5.02 13.68 -3.79
C TYR A 82 3.72 14.42 -3.46
N ASP A 83 3.78 15.73 -3.25
CA ASP A 83 2.64 16.58 -2.87
C ASP A 83 1.87 16.02 -1.68
N LEU A 84 2.60 15.63 -0.63
CA LEU A 84 2.05 14.94 0.54
C LEU A 84 1.29 15.87 1.51
N GLY A 85 1.14 17.16 1.15
CA GLY A 85 0.67 18.21 2.05
C GLY A 85 1.73 18.65 3.07
N GLY A 86 1.46 19.72 3.81
CA GLY A 86 2.40 20.31 4.78
C GLY A 86 3.54 21.12 4.14
N CYS A 87 4.63 21.32 4.89
CA CYS A 87 5.78 22.07 4.38
C CYS A 87 6.58 21.22 3.40
N HIS A 88 6.95 21.78 2.24
CA HIS A 88 7.70 21.07 1.20
C HIS A 88 9.04 20.49 1.67
N GLN A 89 9.61 21.05 2.74
CA GLN A 89 10.90 20.63 3.31
C GLN A 89 10.74 19.57 4.41
N ASP A 90 9.52 19.26 4.85
CA ASP A 90 9.27 18.25 5.87
C ASP A 90 9.67 16.88 5.34
N THR A 91 10.30 16.08 6.20
CA THR A 91 10.73 14.73 5.82
C THR A 91 9.63 13.71 6.05
N ALA A 92 9.56 12.74 5.14
CA ALA A 92 8.69 11.59 5.23
C ALA A 92 9.46 10.32 4.86
N THR A 93 8.98 9.19 5.35
CA THR A 93 9.50 7.86 4.99
C THR A 93 8.48 7.17 4.11
N LEU A 94 8.88 6.85 2.88
CA LEU A 94 8.07 6.16 1.89
C LEU A 94 8.46 4.68 1.85
N PHE A 95 7.50 3.83 2.18
CA PHE A 95 7.55 2.40 1.92
C PHE A 95 6.85 2.13 0.59
N ARG A 96 7.58 1.62 -0.40
CA ARG A 96 6.99 1.32 -1.72
C ARG A 96 7.54 0.03 -2.31
N GLY A 97 6.87 -0.51 -3.32
CA GLY A 97 7.46 -1.60 -4.11
C GLY A 97 8.67 -1.13 -4.96
N PRO A 98 9.46 -2.07 -5.50
CA PRO A 98 10.68 -1.76 -6.24
C PRO A 98 10.40 -1.00 -7.55
N ASN A 99 9.27 -1.29 -8.20
CA ASN A 99 8.77 -0.49 -9.32
C ASN A 99 7.99 0.71 -8.78
N ILE A 100 8.18 1.91 -9.34
CA ILE A 100 7.42 3.11 -8.94
C ILE A 100 5.91 2.92 -9.17
N THR A 101 5.52 2.06 -10.11
CA THR A 101 4.11 1.69 -10.35
C THR A 101 3.63 0.50 -9.49
N ALA A 102 4.48 -0.01 -8.59
CA ALA A 102 4.18 -1.18 -7.78
C ALA A 102 3.02 -0.93 -6.80
N SER A 103 2.42 -2.04 -6.37
CA SER A 103 1.08 -2.05 -5.81
C SER A 103 0.94 -1.56 -4.37
N VAL A 104 2.00 -1.06 -3.73
CA VAL A 104 1.99 -0.58 -2.35
C VAL A 104 2.84 0.68 -2.28
N ALA A 105 2.27 1.77 -1.77
CA ALA A 105 2.96 2.95 -1.30
C ALA A 105 2.38 3.35 0.06
N ILE A 106 3.21 3.52 1.08
CA ILE A 106 2.83 4.01 2.41
C ILE A 106 3.86 5.08 2.78
N CYS A 107 3.41 6.28 3.11
CA CYS A 107 4.23 7.38 3.58
C CYS A 107 3.94 7.63 5.06
N VAL A 108 4.99 7.85 5.85
CA VAL A 108 4.90 8.26 7.26
C VAL A 108 5.64 9.58 7.41
N THR A 109 4.99 10.62 7.92
CA THR A 109 5.61 11.93 8.14
C THR A 109 6.12 12.07 9.57
N GLN A 110 7.08 12.98 9.79
CA GLN A 110 7.59 13.30 11.14
C GLN A 110 6.53 13.84 12.09
N ARG A 111 5.44 14.42 11.57
CA ARG A 111 4.31 14.94 12.33
C ARG A 111 3.30 13.84 12.73
N GLY A 112 3.69 12.57 12.58
CA GLY A 112 2.84 11.43 12.93
C GLY A 112 1.74 11.12 11.90
N SER A 113 1.73 11.78 10.74
CA SER A 113 0.73 11.51 9.71
C SER A 113 1.12 10.29 8.88
N LEU A 114 0.26 9.27 8.92
CA LEU A 114 0.29 8.14 8.01
C LEU A 114 -0.55 8.46 6.77
N LEU A 115 0.07 8.36 5.59
CA LEU A 115 -0.50 8.58 4.28
C LEU A 115 -0.35 7.29 3.47
N HIS A 116 -1.41 6.75 2.88
CA HIS A 116 -1.31 5.48 2.11
C HIS A 116 -1.75 5.65 0.66
N ARG A 117 -1.16 4.87 -0.27
CA ARG A 117 -1.78 4.61 -1.57
C ARG A 117 -1.48 3.25 -2.20
N ASN A 118 -2.55 2.56 -2.60
CA ASN A 118 -2.66 2.12 -3.99
C ASN A 118 -4.14 2.07 -4.47
N GLY A 119 -4.42 2.62 -5.65
CA GLY A 119 -5.75 2.63 -6.31
C GLY A 119 -6.81 3.61 -5.77
N SER A 120 -6.66 4.12 -4.54
CA SER A 120 -7.59 5.07 -3.90
C SER A 120 -6.90 6.40 -3.59
N PRO A 121 -7.60 7.54 -3.49
CA PRO A 121 -6.99 8.84 -3.13
C PRO A 121 -6.23 8.79 -1.79
N TRP A 122 -5.26 9.69 -1.63
CA TRP A 122 -4.48 9.85 -0.41
C TRP A 122 -5.41 9.95 0.80
N THR A 123 -5.27 9.03 1.75
CA THR A 123 -6.05 9.06 2.98
C THR A 123 -5.12 9.41 4.13
N ILE A 124 -5.51 10.45 4.87
CA ILE A 124 -4.76 11.02 5.99
C ILE A 124 -5.38 10.46 7.26
N TYR A 125 -4.55 9.80 8.07
CA TYR A 125 -5.05 9.10 9.24
C TYR A 125 -4.78 9.84 10.56
N ARG A 126 -3.83 10.79 10.59
CA ARG A 126 -3.57 11.63 11.78
C ARG A 126 -3.23 13.06 11.37
N ASP A 127 -4.01 13.99 11.90
CA ASP A 127 -3.88 15.43 11.66
C ASP A 127 -3.39 16.10 12.94
N GLU A 128 -2.06 16.28 13.05
CA GLU A 128 -1.50 17.29 13.96
C GLU A 128 -1.32 18.63 13.23
N GLY A 129 -2.24 18.96 12.30
CA GLY A 129 -2.59 20.33 11.91
C GLY A 129 -1.83 20.95 10.74
N ASP A 130 -1.95 20.41 9.51
CA ASP A 130 -1.76 21.21 8.27
C ASP A 130 -1.95 20.42 6.96
N VAL A 131 -2.95 19.54 6.91
CA VAL A 131 -3.33 18.89 5.66
C VAL A 131 -4.70 19.38 5.23
N ASN A 132 -4.75 20.68 4.94
CA ASN A 132 -5.83 21.18 4.09
C ASN A 132 -5.65 20.54 2.71
N PRO A 133 -6.68 19.86 2.15
CA PRO A 133 -6.71 19.66 0.71
C PRO A 133 -6.60 21.05 0.08
N VAL A 134 -5.75 21.20 -0.94
CA VAL A 134 -5.79 22.38 -1.81
C VAL A 134 -7.18 22.41 -2.42
N SER A 135 -8.11 23.09 -1.76
CA SER A 135 -9.39 23.47 -2.33
C SER A 135 -9.03 24.40 -3.48
N GLY A 136 -9.28 23.94 -4.70
CA GLY A 136 -8.94 24.65 -5.91
C GLY A 136 -9.50 26.08 -5.94
N ILE A 137 -8.68 26.98 -6.47
CA ILE A 137 -9.00 27.96 -7.52
C ILE A 137 -10.42 28.57 -7.47
N GLY A 138 -10.50 29.87 -7.19
CA GLY A 138 -11.39 30.76 -7.96
C GLY A 138 -12.22 31.78 -7.15
N ASN A 139 -11.73 33.02 -7.07
CA ASN A 139 -12.32 34.25 -7.64
C ASN A 139 -11.56 35.44 -7.01
N ARG A 140 -10.77 36.20 -7.78
CA ARG A 140 -11.20 37.49 -8.36
C ARG A 140 -12.11 38.25 -7.40
N GLU A 141 -11.57 39.27 -6.74
CA GLU A 141 -11.81 40.69 -7.05
C GLU A 141 -10.61 41.53 -6.58
#